data_AF-A0A7S1QWX2-F1
#
_entry.id   AF-A0A7S1QWX2-F1
#
_cell.length_a   1.000
_cell.length_b   1.000
_cell.length_c   1.000
_cell.angle_alpha   90.00
_cell.angle_beta   90.00
_cell.angle_gamma   90.00
#
_symmetry.space_group_name_H-M   'P 1'
#
loop_
_entity.id
_entity.type
_entity.pdbx_description
1 polymer ?
#
loop_
_entity_poly.entity_id
_entity_poly.type
_entity_poly.pdbx_seq_one_letter_code
_entity_poly.pdbx_strand_id
1 'polypeptide(L)'
;KGVRMEAKRLDLREDAGLLDALPAQLSGLHPGIMHSSDVAADPSLLESIRRPGIPVEMPDIQAQAIELPWHRKDARPLAACEGAQEPLNASLHRLVPSEADKNLEQALATFCAAGLGHLAEFFVDERFSRTLEQLRGADGWVEKAFVSFMGLRNARDKIGAEMDLLLQSVHHFSEKPIIVANFGGFVPPSWTPKRFKRLILVHARSTQALTGKSFNFNKLTAMLFTKVKTGIALDADQWVNHGLDYLFDRAEDETTKDYPLPIMPVHWMSRDPESSDMKRFPPWYTFTFASSTAPWRSMRWGHAHPTWAHHALPWLARWTSYVL
;
A
#
# COMPACT_ATOMS: atom_id res chain seq x y z
N LYS A 1 45.27 -13.11 12.17
CA LYS A 1 44.08 -13.71 12.83
C LYS A 1 42.85 -13.28 12.04
N GLY A 2 42.49 -14.04 11.00
CA GLY A 2 41.34 -13.77 10.14
C GLY A 2 40.26 -14.81 10.42
N VAL A 3 39.06 -14.36 10.74
CA VAL A 3 37.88 -15.21 10.93
C VAL A 3 37.27 -15.44 9.57
N ARG A 4 37.29 -16.68 9.09
CA ARG A 4 36.62 -17.13 7.87
C ARG A 4 35.19 -17.47 8.27
N MET A 5 34.21 -16.66 7.86
CA MET A 5 32.79 -17.02 8.02
C MET A 5 32.41 -18.02 6.93
N GLU A 6 32.13 -19.26 7.33
CA GLU A 6 31.46 -20.25 6.49
C GLU A 6 29.96 -19.93 6.43
N ALA A 7 29.48 -19.59 5.24
CA ALA A 7 28.05 -19.49 4.98
C ALA A 7 27.45 -20.90 4.92
N LYS A 8 26.59 -21.24 5.89
CA LYS A 8 25.73 -22.43 5.81
C LYS A 8 24.76 -22.25 4.65
N ARG A 9 24.84 -23.17 3.69
CA ARG A 9 23.89 -23.33 2.58
C ARG A 9 22.56 -23.82 3.17
N LEU A 10 21.55 -22.95 3.23
CA LEU A 10 20.16 -23.37 3.50
C LEU A 10 19.67 -24.18 2.29
N ASP A 11 19.37 -25.45 2.52
CA ASP A 11 18.79 -26.34 1.53
C ASP A 11 17.27 -26.13 1.51
N LEU A 12 16.79 -25.28 0.59
CA LEU A 12 15.37 -24.93 0.42
C LEU A 12 14.55 -26.04 -0.29
N ARG A 13 14.94 -27.30 -0.15
CA ARG A 13 14.31 -28.43 -0.87
C ARG A 13 13.14 -29.09 -0.13
N GLU A 14 12.86 -28.72 1.12
CA GLU A 14 11.78 -29.37 1.89
C GLU A 14 10.39 -28.74 1.74
N ASP A 15 10.26 -27.53 1.20
CA ASP A 15 8.94 -26.86 1.02
C ASP A 15 8.35 -26.96 -0.40
N ALA A 16 9.03 -27.62 -1.35
CA ALA A 16 8.52 -27.79 -2.72
C ALA A 16 7.33 -28.77 -2.79
N GLY A 17 7.15 -29.64 -1.80
CA GLY A 17 6.10 -30.68 -1.80
C GLY A 17 4.67 -30.17 -1.62
N LEU A 18 4.47 -28.89 -1.23
CA LEU A 18 3.13 -28.32 -1.07
C LEU A 18 2.56 -27.72 -2.36
N LEU A 19 3.39 -27.45 -3.37
CA LEU A 19 2.96 -26.87 -4.65
C LEU A 19 2.50 -27.92 -5.68
N ASP A 20 2.93 -29.18 -5.52
CA ASP A 20 2.59 -30.28 -6.43
C ASP A 20 1.18 -30.87 -6.22
N ALA A 21 0.43 -30.40 -5.21
CA ALA A 21 -0.93 -30.87 -4.90
C ALA A 21 -2.05 -29.98 -5.47
N LEU A 22 -1.72 -28.92 -6.21
CA LEU A 22 -2.74 -28.06 -6.82
C LEU A 22 -3.30 -28.73 -8.09
N PRO A 23 -4.64 -28.84 -8.24
CA PRO A 23 -5.25 -29.34 -9.47
C PRO A 23 -4.70 -28.63 -10.71
N ALA A 24 -4.43 -29.38 -11.79
CA ALA A 24 -3.92 -28.85 -13.06
C ALA A 24 -4.82 -27.78 -13.73
N GLN A 25 -5.99 -27.48 -13.17
CA GLN A 25 -6.84 -26.35 -13.56
C GLN A 25 -6.42 -25.01 -12.93
N LEU A 26 -5.66 -25.02 -11.83
CA LEU A 26 -5.12 -23.82 -11.17
C LEU A 26 -3.71 -23.44 -11.68
N SER A 27 -3.05 -24.29 -12.47
CA SER A 27 -1.70 -24.03 -12.98
C SER A 27 -1.61 -22.88 -14.01
N GLY A 28 -2.74 -22.29 -14.41
CA GLY A 28 -2.80 -21.09 -15.25
C GLY A 28 -2.95 -19.78 -14.48
N LEU A 29 -3.26 -19.81 -13.18
CA LEU A 29 -3.39 -18.61 -12.35
C LEU A 29 -2.04 -18.30 -11.71
N HIS A 30 -1.24 -17.48 -12.40
CA HIS A 30 0.03 -17.03 -11.85
C HIS A 30 -0.22 -16.13 -10.62
N PRO A 31 0.50 -16.35 -9.51
CA PRO A 31 0.49 -15.42 -8.38
C PRO A 31 0.95 -14.04 -8.85
N GLY A 32 0.29 -12.99 -8.39
CA GLY A 32 0.64 -11.63 -8.81
C GLY A 32 -0.50 -10.63 -8.77
N ILE A 33 -0.33 -9.57 -9.57
CA ILE A 33 -1.28 -8.47 -9.70
C ILE A 33 -1.72 -8.39 -11.16
N MET A 34 -3.01 -8.21 -11.41
CA MET A 34 -3.60 -7.99 -12.73
C MET A 34 -4.33 -6.65 -12.78
N HIS A 35 -4.72 -6.19 -13.97
CA HIS A 35 -5.56 -5.00 -14.08
C HIS A 35 -7.03 -5.37 -13.81
N SER A 36 -7.77 -4.52 -13.10
CA SER A 36 -9.15 -4.80 -12.69
C SER A 36 -10.13 -4.88 -13.88
N SER A 37 -9.85 -4.16 -14.98
CA SER A 37 -10.64 -4.26 -16.21
C SER A 37 -10.58 -5.64 -16.85
N ASP A 38 -9.44 -6.32 -16.78
CA ASP A 38 -9.27 -7.65 -17.39
C ASP A 38 -10.14 -8.66 -16.65
N VAL A 39 -10.21 -8.52 -15.32
CA VAL A 39 -11.07 -9.31 -14.45
C VAL A 39 -12.55 -9.01 -14.69
N ALA A 40 -12.91 -7.73 -14.86
CA ALA A 40 -14.28 -7.34 -15.16
C ALA A 40 -14.77 -7.78 -16.55
N ALA A 41 -13.86 -7.93 -17.51
CA ALA A 41 -14.18 -8.32 -18.88
C ALA A 41 -14.37 -9.83 -19.06
N ASP A 42 -13.85 -10.66 -18.15
CA ASP A 42 -13.91 -12.12 -18.23
C ASP A 42 -14.63 -12.75 -17.01
N PRO A 43 -15.95 -13.00 -17.11
CA PRO A 43 -16.71 -13.69 -16.07
C PRO A 43 -16.20 -15.11 -15.76
N SER A 44 -15.52 -15.76 -16.71
CA SER A 44 -14.97 -17.10 -16.47
C SER A 44 -13.75 -17.05 -15.56
N LEU A 45 -12.95 -15.99 -15.64
CA LEU A 45 -11.85 -15.73 -14.71
C LEU A 45 -12.40 -15.53 -13.30
N LEU A 46 -13.46 -14.73 -13.15
CA LEU A 46 -14.15 -14.52 -11.86
C LEU A 46 -14.65 -15.82 -11.22
N GLU A 47 -15.20 -16.74 -12.02
CA GLU A 47 -15.65 -18.03 -11.50
C GLU A 47 -14.47 -18.95 -11.16
N SER A 48 -13.38 -18.92 -11.94
CA SER A 48 -12.17 -19.72 -11.70
C SER A 48 -11.43 -19.35 -10.41
N ILE A 49 -11.49 -18.07 -10.03
CA ILE A 49 -10.79 -17.54 -8.85
C ILE A 49 -11.66 -17.56 -7.59
N ARG A 50 -12.91 -18.02 -7.69
CA ARG A 50 -13.89 -17.99 -6.60
C ARG A 50 -13.59 -19.04 -5.53
N ARG A 51 -13.13 -18.59 -4.37
CA ARG A 51 -13.13 -19.36 -3.11
C ARG A 51 -14.56 -19.62 -2.64
N PRO A 52 -14.88 -20.85 -2.20
CA PRO A 52 -16.16 -21.15 -1.57
C PRO A 52 -16.44 -20.17 -0.41
N GLY A 53 -17.61 -19.51 -0.47
CA GLY A 53 -18.10 -18.65 0.62
C GLY A 53 -17.80 -17.15 0.50
N ILE A 54 -17.03 -16.69 -0.50
CA ILE A 54 -16.81 -15.26 -0.77
C ILE A 54 -17.06 -14.99 -2.26
N PRO A 55 -18.30 -14.68 -2.67
CA PRO A 55 -18.58 -14.36 -4.07
C PRO A 55 -17.85 -13.06 -4.47
N VAL A 56 -17.35 -13.02 -5.71
CA VAL A 56 -16.99 -11.75 -6.34
C VAL A 56 -18.27 -11.16 -6.94
N GLU A 57 -18.53 -9.90 -6.61
CA GLU A 57 -19.72 -9.13 -6.97
C GLU A 57 -19.35 -8.08 -8.02
N MET A 58 -20.32 -7.71 -8.86
CA MET A 58 -20.16 -6.53 -9.70
C MET A 58 -20.01 -5.28 -8.81
N PRO A 59 -19.04 -4.40 -9.09
CA PRO A 59 -18.77 -3.25 -8.24
C PRO A 59 -19.93 -2.25 -8.28
N ASP A 60 -20.26 -1.68 -7.12
CA ASP A 60 -21.23 -0.59 -7.03
C ASP A 60 -20.58 0.72 -7.45
N ILE A 61 -21.04 1.30 -8.56
CA ILE A 61 -20.52 2.55 -9.10
C ILE A 61 -21.05 3.79 -8.37
N GLN A 62 -22.01 3.65 -7.46
CA GLN A 62 -22.59 4.77 -6.74
C GLN A 62 -21.72 5.18 -5.55
N ALA A 63 -21.48 6.47 -5.43
CA ALA A 63 -20.85 7.10 -4.27
C ALA A 63 -21.74 8.21 -3.71
N GLN A 64 -21.64 8.46 -2.41
CA GLN A 64 -22.36 9.53 -1.73
C GLN A 64 -21.36 10.59 -1.25
N ALA A 65 -21.78 11.85 -1.32
CA ALA A 65 -21.02 12.95 -0.75
C ALA A 65 -20.92 12.76 0.78
N ILE A 66 -19.77 13.12 1.35
CA ILE A 66 -19.53 13.06 2.79
C ILE A 66 -19.19 14.45 3.35
N GLU A 67 -19.44 14.65 4.64
CA GLU A 67 -18.82 15.73 5.38
C GLU A 67 -17.35 15.37 5.63
N LEU A 68 -16.43 16.21 5.14
CA LEU A 68 -15.01 15.97 5.29
C LEU A 68 -14.59 16.10 6.77
N PRO A 69 -13.80 15.16 7.31
CA PRO A 69 -13.57 15.08 8.75
C PRO A 69 -12.86 16.29 9.34
N TRP A 70 -11.99 16.97 8.59
CA TRP A 70 -11.32 18.19 9.05
C TRP A 70 -12.25 19.43 9.12
N HIS A 71 -13.52 19.32 8.74
CA HIS A 71 -14.54 20.34 9.04
C HIS A 71 -15.26 20.07 10.36
N ARG A 72 -15.14 18.86 10.90
CA ARG A 72 -15.72 18.47 12.19
C ARG A 72 -14.77 18.84 13.33
N LYS A 73 -15.33 19.25 14.47
CA LYS A 73 -14.55 19.64 15.66
C LYS A 73 -14.04 18.44 16.48
N ASP A 74 -14.74 17.32 16.39
CA ASP A 74 -14.49 16.10 17.14
C ASP A 74 -13.56 15.12 16.40
N ALA A 75 -13.36 15.31 15.10
CA ALA A 75 -12.43 14.50 14.33
C ALA A 75 -11.00 14.66 14.85
N ARG A 76 -10.27 13.55 14.89
CA ARG A 76 -8.86 13.51 15.30
C ARG A 76 -8.08 12.73 14.25
N PRO A 77 -6.96 13.26 13.74
CA PRO A 77 -6.15 12.53 12.79
C PRO A 77 -5.32 11.45 13.52
N LEU A 78 -4.85 10.47 12.76
CA LEU A 78 -3.92 9.43 13.18
C LEU A 78 -2.56 10.02 13.63
N ALA A 79 -2.17 11.13 13.00
CA ALA A 79 -0.96 11.88 13.26
C ALA A 79 -1.18 13.36 12.94
N ALA A 80 -0.51 14.25 13.68
CA ALA A 80 -0.56 15.69 13.47
C ALA A 80 0.75 16.35 13.94
N CYS A 81 1.03 17.56 13.45
CA CYS A 81 2.13 18.38 13.95
C CYS A 81 1.88 18.83 15.40
N GLU A 82 2.94 19.04 16.17
CA GLU A 82 2.83 19.61 17.52
C GLU A 82 2.03 20.93 17.51
N GLY A 83 1.07 21.05 18.44
CA GLY A 83 0.18 22.20 18.55
C GLY A 83 -1.12 22.10 17.73
N ALA A 84 -1.20 21.15 16.78
CA ALA A 84 -2.50 20.67 16.29
C ALA A 84 -3.12 19.75 17.36
N GLN A 85 -4.46 19.66 17.39
CA GLN A 85 -5.23 18.89 18.39
C GLN A 85 -4.56 17.56 18.78
N GLU A 86 -4.60 17.19 20.07
CA GLU A 86 -3.96 15.95 20.54
C GLU A 86 -4.42 14.75 19.69
N PRO A 87 -3.48 13.98 19.10
CA PRO A 87 -3.81 12.86 18.24
C PRO A 87 -4.59 11.79 19.02
N LEU A 88 -5.33 10.95 18.29
CA LEU A 88 -6.27 9.95 18.82
C LEU A 88 -5.63 8.97 19.84
N ASN A 89 -4.30 8.86 19.85
CA ASN A 89 -3.54 7.99 20.76
C ASN A 89 -3.19 8.63 22.11
N ALA A 90 -3.39 9.93 22.33
CA ALA A 90 -3.03 10.57 23.60
C ALA A 90 -3.91 10.10 24.79
N SER A 91 -5.14 9.66 24.52
CA SER A 91 -6.11 9.24 25.54
C SER A 91 -6.15 7.73 25.81
N LEU A 92 -5.50 6.91 24.99
CA LEU A 92 -5.43 5.46 25.14
C LEU A 92 -4.08 5.07 25.73
N HIS A 93 -4.04 4.90 27.06
CA HIS A 93 -2.97 4.27 27.86
C HIS A 93 -1.54 4.35 27.31
N ARG A 94 -0.67 5.20 27.90
CA ARG A 94 0.80 5.30 27.66
C ARG A 94 1.39 4.10 26.92
N LEU A 95 1.26 4.08 25.60
CA LEU A 95 1.89 3.07 24.78
C LEU A 95 3.39 3.36 24.85
N VAL A 96 4.19 2.32 25.10
CA VAL A 96 5.64 2.46 25.05
C VAL A 96 5.97 2.81 23.60
N PRO A 97 6.59 3.98 23.33
CA PRO A 97 6.88 4.39 21.96
C PRO A 97 7.71 3.32 21.24
N SER A 98 7.17 2.84 20.12
CA SER A 98 7.85 1.88 19.26
C SER A 98 8.94 2.58 18.43
N GLU A 99 9.81 1.79 17.77
CA GLU A 99 10.73 2.36 16.77
C GLU A 99 9.98 2.95 15.57
N ALA A 100 8.81 2.39 15.21
CA ALA A 100 7.95 2.94 14.18
C ALA A 100 7.41 4.33 14.55
N ASP A 101 7.06 4.56 15.83
CA ASP A 101 6.64 5.88 16.32
C ASP A 101 7.76 6.92 16.15
N LYS A 102 9.01 6.58 16.49
CA LYS A 102 10.16 7.49 16.30
C LYS A 102 10.39 7.85 14.83
N ASN A 103 10.27 6.87 13.94
CA ASN A 103 10.40 7.10 12.51
C ASN A 103 9.27 7.97 11.96
N LEU A 104 8.05 7.78 12.45
CA LEU A 104 6.90 8.60 12.11
C LEU A 104 7.04 10.03 12.66
N GLU A 105 7.48 10.21 13.89
CA GLU A 105 7.77 11.52 14.50
C GLU A 105 8.78 12.30 13.66
N GLN A 106 9.87 11.64 13.21
CA GLN A 106 10.84 12.27 12.33
C GLN A 106 10.24 12.64 10.95
N ALA A 107 9.39 11.77 10.39
CA ALA A 107 8.68 12.04 9.14
C ALA A 107 7.72 13.23 9.28
N LEU A 108 6.95 13.28 10.37
CA LEU A 108 6.05 14.37 10.71
C LEU A 108 6.81 15.67 10.87
N ALA A 109 7.87 15.70 11.70
CA ALA A 109 8.69 16.89 11.91
C ALA A 109 9.21 17.48 10.58
N THR A 110 9.57 16.62 9.63
CA THR A 110 9.99 17.04 8.29
C THR A 110 8.87 17.74 7.53
N PHE A 111 7.65 17.18 7.52
CA PHE A 111 6.49 17.81 6.88
C PHE A 111 6.07 19.11 7.58
N CYS A 112 6.08 19.12 8.91
CA CYS A 112 5.72 20.30 9.71
C CYS A 112 6.68 21.46 9.44
N ALA A 113 7.99 21.19 9.42
CA ALA A 113 9.01 22.20 9.11
C ALA A 113 8.88 22.76 7.69
N ALA A 114 8.37 21.97 6.74
CA ALA A 114 8.09 22.39 5.37
C ALA A 114 6.73 23.10 5.19
N GLY A 115 5.95 23.29 6.26
CA GLY A 115 4.59 23.87 6.16
C GLY A 115 3.55 22.91 5.55
N LEU A 116 3.88 21.63 5.43
CA LEU A 116 3.05 20.57 4.83
C LEU A 116 2.26 19.76 5.87
N GLY A 117 2.19 20.22 7.12
CA GLY A 117 1.58 19.47 8.23
C GLY A 117 0.14 19.00 7.98
N HIS A 118 -0.64 19.79 7.24
CA HIS A 118 -2.02 19.45 6.86
C HIS A 118 -2.11 18.26 5.89
N LEU A 119 -1.04 17.91 5.17
CA LEU A 119 -0.97 16.70 4.34
C LEU A 119 -0.63 15.44 5.15
N ALA A 120 -0.23 15.60 6.41
CA ALA A 120 0.02 14.48 7.32
C ALA A 120 -1.22 14.04 8.10
N GLU A 121 -2.32 14.79 8.01
CA GLU A 121 -3.56 14.54 8.74
C GLU A 121 -4.42 13.49 8.01
N PHE A 122 -4.45 12.27 8.54
CA PHE A 122 -5.29 11.18 8.06
C PHE A 122 -6.34 10.84 9.10
N PHE A 123 -7.61 10.84 8.73
CA PHE A 123 -8.74 10.65 9.64
C PHE A 123 -9.44 9.33 9.32
N VAL A 124 -9.62 8.47 10.32
CA VAL A 124 -10.33 7.20 10.12
C VAL A 124 -11.81 7.48 9.92
N ASP A 125 -12.40 6.87 8.89
CA ASP A 125 -13.84 6.90 8.71
C ASP A 125 -14.50 6.19 9.90
N GLU A 126 -15.48 6.86 10.52
CA GLU A 126 -16.11 6.40 11.77
C GLU A 126 -16.63 4.96 11.66
N ARG A 127 -17.18 4.58 10.50
CA ARG A 127 -17.67 3.23 10.24
C ARG A 127 -16.59 2.16 10.46
N PHE A 128 -15.33 2.50 10.21
CA PHE A 128 -14.18 1.59 10.25
C PHE A 128 -13.29 1.77 11.49
N SER A 129 -13.64 2.65 12.43
CA SER A 129 -12.83 2.88 13.64
C SER A 129 -12.63 1.61 14.46
N ARG A 130 -13.69 0.82 14.66
CA ARG A 130 -13.62 -0.47 15.35
C ARG A 130 -12.76 -1.50 14.59
N THR A 131 -12.80 -1.47 13.25
CA THR A 131 -11.97 -2.36 12.42
C THR A 131 -10.49 -2.05 12.63
N LEU A 132 -10.10 -0.76 12.65
CA LEU A 132 -8.73 -0.36 12.96
C LEU A 132 -8.32 -0.79 14.37
N GLU A 133 -9.19 -0.59 15.37
CA GLU A 133 -8.91 -1.00 16.76
C GLU A 133 -8.62 -2.50 16.90
N GLN A 134 -9.31 -3.33 16.11
CA GLN A 134 -9.13 -4.78 16.10
C GLN A 134 -7.87 -5.24 15.36
N LEU A 135 -7.45 -4.50 14.33
CA LEU A 135 -6.34 -4.87 13.46
C LEU A 135 -5.00 -4.29 13.89
N ARG A 136 -4.99 -3.23 14.70
CA ARG A 136 -3.76 -2.64 15.22
C ARG A 136 -3.15 -3.47 16.34
N GLY A 137 -1.82 -3.49 16.39
CA GLY A 137 -1.04 -4.07 17.49
C GLY A 137 -1.12 -3.23 18.77
N ALA A 138 -0.43 -3.70 19.81
CA ALA A 138 -0.40 -3.03 21.10
C ALA A 138 0.24 -1.63 21.05
N ASP A 139 1.13 -1.37 20.09
CA ASP A 139 1.74 -0.06 19.82
C ASP A 139 0.85 0.87 18.96
N GLY A 140 -0.35 0.41 18.61
CA GLY A 140 -1.30 1.17 17.80
C GLY A 140 -0.95 1.25 16.31
N TRP A 141 -0.03 0.42 15.82
CA TRP A 141 0.30 0.28 14.40
C TRP A 141 -0.38 -0.93 13.77
N VAL A 142 -0.71 -0.86 12.49
CA VAL A 142 -1.06 -2.06 11.72
C VAL A 142 0.23 -2.70 11.22
N GLU A 143 0.44 -3.98 11.53
CA GLU A 143 1.72 -4.65 11.27
C GLU A 143 2.03 -4.77 9.77
N LYS A 144 1.13 -5.39 9.02
CA LYS A 144 1.24 -5.60 7.57
C LYS A 144 -0.08 -5.22 6.91
N ALA A 145 -0.07 -4.36 5.91
CA ALA A 145 -1.28 -3.96 5.20
C ALA A 145 -1.01 -3.53 3.77
N PHE A 146 -1.95 -3.81 2.88
CA PHE A 146 -2.01 -3.08 1.62
C PHE A 146 -2.43 -1.64 1.91
N VAL A 147 -1.88 -0.70 1.16
CA VAL A 147 -2.29 0.70 1.22
C VAL A 147 -2.65 1.14 -0.19
N SER A 148 -3.86 1.62 -0.35
CA SER A 148 -4.30 2.18 -1.61
C SER A 148 -4.80 3.61 -1.42
N PHE A 149 -5.02 4.32 -2.51
CA PHE A 149 -5.46 5.70 -2.50
C PHE A 149 -6.38 5.97 -3.67
N MET A 150 -7.32 6.88 -3.46
CA MET A 150 -8.25 7.35 -4.47
C MET A 150 -8.71 8.76 -4.14
N GLY A 151 -9.43 9.40 -5.05
CA GLY A 151 -10.02 10.72 -4.79
C GLY A 151 -11.31 10.88 -5.56
N LEU A 152 -12.39 10.25 -5.07
CA LEU A 152 -13.68 10.27 -5.75
C LEU A 152 -14.27 11.67 -5.76
N ARG A 153 -14.60 12.16 -6.96
CA ARG A 153 -15.01 13.57 -7.16
C ARG A 153 -16.51 13.76 -7.34
N ASN A 154 -17.23 12.69 -7.62
CA ASN A 154 -18.67 12.73 -7.88
C ASN A 154 -19.31 11.37 -7.56
N ALA A 155 -20.64 11.30 -7.66
CA ALA A 155 -21.42 10.11 -7.30
C ALA A 155 -21.23 8.91 -8.24
N ARG A 156 -20.61 9.09 -9.42
CA ARG A 156 -20.42 8.04 -10.44
C ARG A 156 -19.01 8.11 -11.01
N ASP A 157 -18.04 7.98 -10.12
CA ASP A 157 -16.62 7.96 -10.49
C ASP A 157 -16.16 6.52 -10.72
N LYS A 158 -15.65 6.22 -11.92
CA LYS A 158 -15.22 4.87 -12.30
C LYS A 158 -14.13 4.30 -11.39
N ILE A 159 -13.32 5.18 -10.78
CA ILE A 159 -12.26 4.79 -9.83
C ILE A 159 -12.86 4.08 -8.62
N GLY A 160 -14.09 4.43 -8.22
CA GLY A 160 -14.79 3.75 -7.13
C GLY A 160 -15.05 2.27 -7.45
N ALA A 161 -15.36 1.97 -8.70
CA ALA A 161 -15.61 0.61 -9.16
C ALA A 161 -14.32 -0.22 -9.24
N GLU A 162 -13.25 0.37 -9.77
CA GLU A 162 -11.92 -0.22 -9.81
C GLU A 162 -11.44 -0.55 -8.39
N MET A 163 -11.54 0.42 -7.46
CA MET A 163 -11.17 0.21 -6.07
C MET A 163 -12.04 -0.85 -5.37
N ASP A 164 -13.34 -0.94 -5.68
CA ASP A 164 -14.20 -2.00 -5.14
C ASP A 164 -13.72 -3.39 -5.57
N LEU A 165 -13.32 -3.56 -6.84
CA LEU A 165 -12.71 -4.80 -7.32
C LEU A 165 -11.38 -5.11 -6.62
N LEU A 166 -10.53 -4.09 -6.41
CA LEU A 166 -9.32 -4.27 -5.61
C LEU A 166 -9.65 -4.76 -4.20
N LEU A 167 -10.60 -4.12 -3.52
CA LEU A 167 -11.02 -4.50 -2.17
C LEU A 167 -11.53 -5.94 -2.11
N GLN A 168 -12.35 -6.33 -3.08
CA GLN A 168 -12.83 -7.70 -3.20
C GLN A 168 -11.67 -8.68 -3.36
N SER A 169 -10.73 -8.40 -4.27
CA SER A 169 -9.56 -9.26 -4.51
C SER A 169 -8.70 -9.42 -3.26
N VAL A 170 -8.40 -8.35 -2.52
CA VAL A 170 -7.63 -8.43 -1.26
C VAL A 170 -8.37 -9.29 -0.24
N HIS A 171 -9.68 -9.09 -0.06
CA HIS A 171 -10.47 -9.88 0.89
C HIS A 171 -10.57 -11.36 0.49
N HIS A 172 -10.42 -11.63 -0.80
CA HIS A 172 -10.48 -12.95 -1.37
C HIS A 172 -9.15 -13.70 -1.21
N PHE A 173 -8.02 -13.07 -1.56
CA PHE A 173 -6.72 -13.74 -1.70
C PHE A 173 -5.73 -13.49 -0.57
N SER A 174 -5.98 -12.50 0.29
CA SER A 174 -5.08 -12.14 1.38
C SER A 174 -5.76 -12.18 2.75
N GLU A 175 -4.97 -12.53 3.77
CA GLU A 175 -5.35 -12.39 5.18
C GLU A 175 -5.05 -11.00 5.74
N LYS A 176 -4.23 -10.21 5.02
CA LYS A 176 -3.83 -8.87 5.46
C LYS A 176 -4.93 -7.84 5.19
N PRO A 177 -5.03 -6.80 6.03
CA PRO A 177 -5.95 -5.71 5.78
C PRO A 177 -5.52 -4.82 4.63
N ILE A 178 -6.45 -4.00 4.16
CA ILE A 178 -6.22 -2.91 3.21
C ILE A 178 -6.68 -1.60 3.81
N ILE A 179 -5.80 -0.60 3.78
CA ILE A 179 -6.11 0.78 4.12
C ILE A 179 -6.31 1.56 2.83
N VAL A 180 -7.47 2.21 2.67
CA VAL A 180 -7.73 3.07 1.52
C VAL A 180 -7.74 4.52 1.99
N ALA A 181 -6.83 5.33 1.45
CA ALA A 181 -6.80 6.77 1.65
C ALA A 181 -7.65 7.49 0.60
N ASN A 182 -8.79 8.03 1.01
CA ASN A 182 -9.66 8.84 0.17
C ASN A 182 -9.28 10.32 0.28
N PHE A 183 -8.88 10.90 -0.83
CA PHE A 183 -8.54 12.30 -0.99
C PHE A 183 -9.67 13.12 -1.63
N GLY A 184 -10.84 12.50 -1.81
CA GLY A 184 -12.05 13.08 -2.41
C GLY A 184 -13.17 13.35 -1.41
N GLY A 185 -14.31 13.84 -1.92
CA GLY A 185 -15.49 14.21 -1.14
C GLY A 185 -16.62 13.17 -1.18
N PHE A 186 -16.38 12.00 -1.76
CA PHE A 186 -17.38 10.96 -1.98
C PHE A 186 -16.89 9.59 -1.51
N VAL A 187 -17.80 8.73 -1.05
CA VAL A 187 -17.52 7.35 -0.66
C VAL A 187 -18.64 6.40 -1.11
N PRO A 188 -18.35 5.20 -1.60
CA PRO A 188 -19.37 4.18 -1.88
C PRO A 188 -20.11 3.75 -0.60
N PRO A 189 -21.45 3.80 -0.55
CA PRO A 189 -22.23 3.38 0.62
C PRO A 189 -22.12 1.89 0.91
N SER A 190 -21.87 1.09 -0.14
CA SER A 190 -21.67 -0.36 -0.06
C SER A 190 -20.40 -0.74 0.72
N TRP A 191 -19.46 0.19 0.89
CA TRP A 191 -18.24 -0.04 1.67
C TRP A 191 -18.55 0.03 3.15
N THR A 192 -18.74 -1.13 3.74
CA THR A 192 -19.08 -1.31 5.15
C THR A 192 -18.15 -2.35 5.78
N PRO A 193 -17.91 -2.29 7.10
CA PRO A 193 -17.19 -3.35 7.82
C PRO A 193 -17.83 -4.73 7.70
N LYS A 194 -19.14 -4.79 7.39
CA LYS A 194 -19.84 -6.06 7.18
C LYS A 194 -19.42 -6.71 5.86
N ARG A 195 -19.31 -5.92 4.78
CA ARG A 195 -18.89 -6.40 3.45
C ARG A 195 -17.37 -6.58 3.38
N PHE A 196 -16.61 -5.59 3.83
CA PHE A 196 -15.15 -5.57 3.82
C PHE A 196 -14.60 -5.54 5.26
N LYS A 197 -14.54 -6.73 5.88
CA LYS A 197 -14.16 -6.90 7.30
C LYS A 197 -12.74 -6.44 7.64
N ARG A 198 -11.86 -6.36 6.66
CA ARG A 198 -10.45 -5.97 6.81
C ARG A 198 -10.12 -4.67 6.07
N LEU A 199 -11.12 -3.90 5.66
CA LEU A 199 -10.95 -2.55 5.13
C LEU A 199 -10.82 -1.57 6.29
N ILE A 200 -9.86 -0.66 6.19
CA ILE A 200 -9.81 0.58 6.96
C ILE A 200 -9.88 1.73 5.96
N LEU A 201 -10.98 2.49 5.97
CA LEU A 201 -11.09 3.70 5.17
C LEU A 201 -10.57 4.89 5.97
N VAL A 202 -9.67 5.66 5.38
CA VAL A 202 -9.18 6.93 5.94
C VAL A 202 -9.38 8.06 4.95
N HIS A 203 -9.56 9.28 5.46
CA HIS A 203 -9.73 10.49 4.68
C HIS A 203 -8.53 11.41 4.90
N ALA A 204 -8.04 12.02 3.82
CA ALA A 204 -6.90 12.94 3.88
C ALA A 204 -7.07 14.07 2.87
N ARG A 205 -6.31 15.15 3.06
CA ARG A 205 -6.34 16.29 2.13
C ARG A 205 -5.47 16.00 0.91
N SER A 206 -5.97 16.33 -0.27
CA SER A 206 -5.28 16.08 -1.55
C SER A 206 -4.07 17.00 -1.73
N THR A 207 -2.91 16.44 -2.04
CA THR A 207 -1.71 17.18 -2.48
C THR A 207 -2.05 18.10 -3.65
N GLN A 208 -2.77 17.59 -4.66
CA GLN A 208 -3.14 18.38 -5.84
C GLN A 208 -3.98 19.61 -5.48
N ALA A 209 -4.91 19.49 -4.54
CA ALA A 209 -5.77 20.60 -4.15
C ALA A 209 -5.03 21.68 -3.36
N LEU A 210 -4.00 21.29 -2.59
CA LEU A 210 -3.32 22.18 -1.65
C LEU A 210 -2.03 22.77 -2.20
N THR A 211 -1.31 22.03 -3.03
CA THR A 211 0.00 22.44 -3.56
C THR A 211 0.00 22.59 -5.09
N GLY A 212 -1.09 22.21 -5.77
CA GLY A 212 -1.15 22.20 -7.24
C GLY A 212 -0.30 21.11 -7.90
N LYS A 213 0.38 20.25 -7.11
CA LYS A 213 1.23 19.17 -7.62
C LYS A 213 0.40 17.96 -8.08
N SER A 214 1.06 16.98 -8.69
CA SER A 214 0.39 15.78 -9.17
C SER A 214 -0.37 15.04 -8.06
N PHE A 215 -1.56 14.52 -8.40
CA PHE A 215 -2.35 13.66 -7.53
C PHE A 215 -1.56 12.40 -7.09
N ASN A 216 -0.58 11.96 -7.89
CA ASN A 216 0.26 10.79 -7.56
C ASN A 216 1.08 10.97 -6.27
N PHE A 217 1.32 12.20 -5.81
CA PHE A 217 2.00 12.41 -4.52
C PHE A 217 1.13 11.97 -3.32
N ASN A 218 -0.19 11.85 -3.48
CA ASN A 218 -1.07 11.28 -2.47
C ASN A 218 -0.72 9.82 -2.13
N LYS A 219 -0.13 9.07 -3.08
CA LYS A 219 0.40 7.72 -2.82
C LYS A 219 1.45 7.75 -1.71
N LEU A 220 2.38 8.71 -1.77
CA LEU A 220 3.48 8.82 -0.82
C LEU A 220 3.01 9.31 0.55
N THR A 221 2.06 10.26 0.60
CA THR A 221 1.47 10.68 1.87
C THR A 221 0.67 9.54 2.51
N ALA A 222 -0.05 8.74 1.73
CA ALA A 222 -0.73 7.54 2.23
C ALA A 222 0.26 6.50 2.79
N MET A 223 1.40 6.26 2.12
CA MET A 223 2.46 5.39 2.65
C MET A 223 3.01 5.89 4.00
N LEU A 224 3.14 7.22 4.16
CA LEU A 224 3.74 7.84 5.33
C LEU A 224 2.84 7.82 6.57
N PHE A 225 1.56 8.17 6.41
CA PHE A 225 0.72 8.62 7.53
C PHE A 225 -0.49 7.71 7.84
N THR A 226 -0.57 6.54 7.21
CA THR A 226 -1.61 5.52 7.50
C THR A 226 -1.29 4.62 8.69
N LYS A 227 -0.14 4.82 9.37
CA LYS A 227 0.36 3.99 10.49
C LYS A 227 0.45 2.49 10.18
N VAL A 228 1.06 2.16 9.05
CA VAL A 228 1.41 0.78 8.65
C VAL A 228 2.91 0.56 8.79
N LYS A 229 3.31 -0.49 9.51
CA LYS A 229 4.74 -0.82 9.67
C LYS A 229 5.33 -1.35 8.39
N THR A 230 4.71 -2.35 7.77
CA THR A 230 5.17 -2.94 6.52
C THR A 230 4.04 -2.92 5.50
N GLY A 231 4.27 -2.23 4.38
CA GLY A 231 3.21 -1.89 3.43
C GLY A 231 3.53 -2.28 2.00
N ILE A 232 2.45 -2.56 1.26
CA ILE A 232 2.45 -2.69 -0.20
C ILE A 232 1.46 -1.66 -0.72
N ALA A 233 1.94 -0.67 -1.47
CA ALA A 233 1.06 0.30 -2.09
C ALA A 233 0.37 -0.38 -3.28
N LEU A 234 -0.91 -0.10 -3.52
CA LEU A 234 -1.63 -0.60 -4.70
C LEU A 234 -2.42 0.55 -5.33
N ASP A 235 -2.45 0.59 -6.66
CA ASP A 235 -3.31 1.51 -7.40
C ASP A 235 -4.75 0.97 -7.46
N ALA A 236 -5.74 1.84 -7.72
CA ALA A 236 -7.15 1.43 -7.69
C ALA A 236 -7.51 0.44 -8.81
N ASP A 237 -6.82 0.50 -9.94
CA ASP A 237 -7.03 -0.29 -11.15
C ASP A 237 -6.43 -1.70 -11.07
N GLN A 238 -6.15 -2.18 -9.87
CA GLN A 238 -5.39 -3.41 -9.65
C GLN A 238 -6.21 -4.51 -9.01
N TRP A 239 -5.78 -5.74 -9.29
CA TRP A 239 -6.36 -6.95 -8.76
C TRP A 239 -5.29 -7.79 -8.10
N VAL A 240 -5.42 -8.02 -6.80
CA VAL A 240 -4.53 -8.92 -6.05
C VAL A 240 -4.91 -10.36 -6.32
N ASN A 241 -3.92 -11.23 -6.50
CA ASN A 241 -4.11 -12.67 -6.59
C ASN A 241 -3.34 -13.40 -5.47
N HIS A 242 -3.49 -14.73 -5.43
CA HIS A 242 -2.83 -15.62 -4.48
C HIS A 242 -1.33 -15.35 -4.36
N GLY A 243 -0.83 -15.57 -3.15
CA GLY A 243 0.59 -15.58 -2.86
C GLY A 243 1.21 -14.20 -2.70
N LEU A 244 0.51 -13.09 -2.98
CA LEU A 244 1.07 -11.73 -2.87
C LEU A 244 1.57 -11.37 -1.47
N ASP A 245 1.03 -12.00 -0.43
CA ASP A 245 1.38 -11.73 0.98
C ASP A 245 2.87 -11.96 1.30
N TYR A 246 3.58 -12.82 0.56
CA TYR A 246 5.03 -13.03 0.77
C TYR A 246 5.85 -11.74 0.60
N LEU A 247 5.34 -10.78 -0.17
CA LEU A 247 6.02 -9.51 -0.41
C LEU A 247 6.11 -8.65 0.84
N PHE A 248 5.22 -8.85 1.83
CA PHE A 248 5.35 -8.18 3.11
C PHE A 248 6.62 -8.63 3.82
N ASP A 249 6.89 -9.94 3.85
CA ASP A 249 8.10 -10.48 4.48
C ASP A 249 9.35 -10.00 3.72
N ARG A 250 9.29 -9.92 2.39
CA ARG A 250 10.37 -9.36 1.57
C ARG A 250 10.61 -7.88 1.83
N ALA A 251 9.56 -7.08 1.99
CA ALA A 251 9.68 -5.66 2.28
C ALA A 251 10.28 -5.41 3.67
N GLU A 252 9.90 -6.22 4.66
CA GLU A 252 10.44 -6.18 6.02
C GLU A 252 11.92 -6.59 6.06
N ASP A 253 12.30 -7.67 5.38
CA ASP A 253 13.68 -8.15 5.28
C ASP A 253 14.64 -7.11 4.66
N GLU A 254 14.13 -6.31 3.73
CA GLU A 254 14.96 -5.43 2.89
C GLU A 254 14.97 -3.99 3.38
N THR A 255 13.84 -3.45 3.81
CA THR A 255 13.76 -2.08 4.35
C THR A 255 14.09 -2.09 5.85
N THR A 256 15.38 -2.10 6.15
CA THR A 256 15.90 -2.14 7.52
C THR A 256 16.41 -0.77 7.98
N LYS A 257 16.85 -0.67 9.24
CA LYS A 257 17.54 0.52 9.73
C LYS A 257 18.81 0.86 8.94
N ASP A 258 19.55 -0.15 8.51
CA ASP A 258 20.80 0.02 7.75
C ASP A 258 20.53 0.24 6.25
N TYR A 259 19.34 -0.13 5.77
CA TYR A 259 18.87 0.15 4.42
C TYR A 259 17.47 0.78 4.44
N PRO A 260 17.35 2.06 4.87
CA PRO A 260 16.05 2.72 5.13
C PRO A 260 15.43 3.29 3.85
N LEU A 261 15.49 2.54 2.76
CA LEU A 261 14.93 2.94 1.46
C LEU A 261 13.71 2.06 1.15
N PRO A 262 12.61 2.65 0.65
CA PRO A 262 11.50 1.87 0.14
C PRO A 262 11.94 1.15 -1.15
N ILE A 263 11.36 -0.02 -1.40
CA ILE A 263 11.50 -0.69 -2.67
C ILE A 263 10.53 -0.02 -3.64
N MET A 264 11.05 0.86 -4.48
CA MET A 264 10.25 1.60 -5.46
C MET A 264 9.99 0.76 -6.71
N PRO A 265 8.84 0.96 -7.38
CA PRO A 265 8.55 0.24 -8.60
C PRO A 265 9.48 0.69 -9.71
N VAL A 266 9.92 -0.26 -10.53
CA VAL A 266 10.54 0.06 -11.81
C VAL A 266 9.50 -0.22 -12.87
N HIS A 267 9.01 0.84 -13.50
CA HIS A 267 8.18 0.69 -14.69
C HIS A 267 9.09 0.20 -15.83
N TRP A 268 9.25 -1.11 -15.94
CA TRP A 268 10.15 -1.76 -16.89
C TRP A 268 9.88 -1.31 -18.33
N MET A 269 8.62 -1.04 -18.69
CA MET A 269 8.25 -0.55 -20.02
C MET A 269 8.78 0.85 -20.35
N SER A 270 9.06 1.72 -19.36
CA SER A 270 9.66 3.03 -19.64
C SER A 270 11.18 2.98 -19.74
N ARG A 271 11.78 1.78 -19.66
CA ARG A 271 13.22 1.53 -19.82
C ARG A 271 13.53 0.28 -20.63
N ASP A 272 12.52 -0.32 -21.25
CA ASP A 272 12.69 -1.40 -22.21
C ASP A 272 13.36 -0.81 -23.46
N PRO A 273 14.54 -1.30 -23.88
CA PRO A 273 15.18 -0.84 -25.10
C PRO A 273 14.31 -1.05 -26.36
N GLU A 274 13.32 -1.94 -26.30
CA GLU A 274 12.34 -2.18 -27.37
C GLU A 274 11.15 -1.22 -27.33
N SER A 275 10.94 -0.50 -26.23
CA SER A 275 9.85 0.48 -26.13
C SER A 275 10.14 1.75 -26.94
N SER A 276 9.10 2.24 -27.63
CA SER A 276 9.20 3.39 -28.53
C SER A 276 9.58 4.71 -27.84
N ASP A 277 9.26 4.85 -26.56
CA ASP A 277 9.59 6.02 -25.72
C ASP A 277 11.06 6.03 -25.27
N MET A 278 11.76 4.90 -25.34
CA MET A 278 13.15 4.75 -24.94
C MET A 278 14.18 5.09 -26.02
N LYS A 279 13.76 5.24 -27.28
CA LYS A 279 14.64 5.56 -28.42
C LYS A 279 15.47 6.84 -28.25
N ARG A 280 15.11 7.73 -27.32
CA ARG A 280 15.79 9.00 -27.05
C ARG A 280 16.74 8.97 -25.84
N PHE A 281 16.79 7.87 -25.09
CA PHE A 281 17.63 7.75 -23.90
C PHE A 281 18.92 6.95 -24.20
N PRO A 282 20.04 7.25 -23.52
CA PRO A 282 21.30 6.53 -23.73
C PRO A 282 21.20 5.05 -23.32
N PRO A 283 21.98 4.12 -23.93
CA PRO A 283 21.91 2.68 -23.62
C PRO A 283 22.14 2.32 -22.15
N TRP A 284 22.97 3.09 -21.43
CA TRP A 284 23.23 2.91 -20.00
C TRP A 284 22.08 3.34 -19.09
N TYR A 285 21.03 3.95 -19.65
CA TYR A 285 19.79 4.27 -18.93
C TYR A 285 18.91 3.03 -18.71
N THR A 286 19.24 1.92 -19.39
CA THR A 286 18.70 0.58 -19.13
C THR A 286 19.44 -0.05 -17.94
N PHE A 287 18.71 -0.47 -16.91
CA PHE A 287 19.31 -1.02 -15.70
C PHE A 287 19.73 -2.47 -15.91
N THR A 288 21.03 -2.70 -16.13
CA THR A 288 21.64 -4.02 -16.00
C THR A 288 22.29 -4.12 -14.62
N PHE A 289 21.60 -4.72 -13.65
CA PHE A 289 22.21 -5.06 -12.35
C PHE A 289 22.82 -6.46 -12.45
N ALA A 290 24.15 -6.58 -12.33
CA ALA A 290 24.85 -7.86 -12.31
C ALA A 290 25.10 -8.28 -10.86
N SER A 291 24.45 -9.35 -10.39
CA SER A 291 24.77 -10.00 -9.11
C SER A 291 25.64 -11.23 -9.35
N SER A 292 26.73 -11.37 -8.59
CA SER A 292 27.63 -12.54 -8.64
C SER A 292 26.94 -13.85 -8.23
N THR A 293 25.87 -13.78 -7.43
CA THR A 293 25.10 -14.93 -6.94
C THR A 293 23.86 -15.25 -7.78
N ALA A 294 23.49 -14.38 -8.72
CA ALA A 294 22.31 -14.55 -9.57
C ALA A 294 22.56 -13.94 -10.96
N PRO A 295 23.49 -14.52 -11.76
CA PRO A 295 23.97 -13.91 -13.01
C PRO A 295 22.91 -13.85 -14.14
N TRP A 296 21.79 -14.57 -13.98
CA TRP A 296 20.68 -14.62 -14.97
C TRP A 296 19.45 -13.82 -14.57
N ARG A 297 19.48 -13.09 -13.44
CA ARG A 297 18.34 -12.26 -13.00
C ARG A 297 18.65 -10.80 -13.24
N SER A 298 18.21 -10.27 -14.38
CA SER A 298 18.08 -8.83 -14.61
C SER A 298 16.99 -8.30 -13.68
N MET A 299 17.35 -7.43 -12.73
CA MET A 299 16.43 -6.77 -11.80
C MET A 299 15.42 -7.71 -11.10
N ARG A 300 15.74 -8.09 -9.86
CA ARG A 300 14.65 -8.35 -8.89
C ARG A 300 13.82 -7.07 -8.83
N TRP A 301 12.50 -7.16 -8.67
CA TRP A 301 11.52 -6.05 -8.70
C TRP A 301 10.97 -5.69 -10.08
N GLY A 302 10.27 -6.64 -10.70
CA GLY A 302 9.07 -6.33 -11.50
C GLY A 302 7.91 -5.89 -10.61
N HIS A 303 8.18 -5.05 -9.61
CA HIS A 303 7.15 -4.51 -8.74
C HIS A 303 6.54 -3.32 -9.45
N ALA A 304 5.27 -3.40 -9.79
CA ALA A 304 4.53 -2.26 -10.30
C ALA A 304 4.21 -1.25 -9.17
N HIS A 305 4.46 -1.58 -7.89
CA HIS A 305 4.17 -0.70 -6.76
C HIS A 305 5.27 -0.58 -5.71
N PRO A 306 5.30 0.56 -4.98
CA PRO A 306 6.16 0.70 -3.82
C PRO A 306 5.83 -0.31 -2.73
N THR A 307 6.88 -0.86 -2.11
CA THR A 307 6.78 -1.60 -0.85
C THR A 307 7.78 -1.04 0.15
N TRP A 308 7.46 -1.10 1.44
CA TRP A 308 8.30 -0.49 2.48
C TRP A 308 8.10 -1.16 3.83
N ALA A 309 9.06 -0.91 4.72
CA ALA A 309 8.87 -0.99 6.16
C ALA A 309 9.07 0.38 6.82
N HIS A 310 8.69 0.54 8.09
CA HIS A 310 8.65 1.83 8.79
C HIS A 310 10.02 2.52 8.88
N HIS A 311 11.13 1.80 8.67
CA HIS A 311 12.47 2.39 8.56
C HIS A 311 12.60 3.37 7.38
N ALA A 312 11.78 3.23 6.33
CA ALA A 312 11.80 4.14 5.18
C ALA A 312 11.06 5.46 5.40
N LEU A 313 10.23 5.60 6.44
CA LEU A 313 9.38 6.79 6.63
C LEU A 313 10.18 8.10 6.67
N PRO A 314 11.31 8.22 7.40
CA PRO A 314 12.08 9.47 7.42
C PRO A 314 12.66 9.84 6.05
N TRP A 315 13.09 8.86 5.24
CA TRP A 315 13.59 9.12 3.91
C TRP A 315 12.46 9.54 2.96
N LEU A 316 11.34 8.79 2.97
CA LEU A 316 10.14 9.11 2.19
C LEU A 316 9.64 10.52 2.51
N ALA A 317 9.67 10.92 3.78
CA ALA A 317 9.23 12.24 4.20
C ALA A 317 10.10 13.35 3.62
N ARG A 318 11.43 13.23 3.74
CA ARG A 318 12.38 14.22 3.17
C ARG A 318 12.24 14.35 1.66
N TRP A 319 12.14 13.21 0.96
CA TRP A 319 12.01 13.22 -0.49
C TRP A 319 10.67 13.86 -0.92
N THR A 320 9.57 13.45 -0.29
CA THR A 320 8.24 13.95 -0.63
C THR A 320 8.10 15.43 -0.31
N SER A 321 8.60 15.90 0.83
CA SER A 321 8.56 17.32 1.21
C SER A 321 9.43 18.20 0.32
N TYR A 322 10.51 17.66 -0.26
CA TYR A 322 11.35 18.41 -1.19
C TYR A 322 10.69 18.64 -2.54
N VAL A 323 9.87 17.67 -3.00
CA VAL A 323 9.24 17.71 -4.33
C VAL A 323 7.91 18.46 -4.31
N LEU A 324 7.18 18.43 -3.18
CA LEU A 324 5.95 19.19 -2.98
C LEU A 324 6.22 20.68 -2.80
#